data_AF-A0A945E2X6-F1
#
_entry.id   AF-A0A945E2X6-F1
#
_cell.length_a   1.000
_cell.length_b   1.000
_cell.length_c   1.000
_cell.angle_alpha   90.00
_cell.angle_beta   90.00
_cell.angle_gamma   90.00
#
_symmetry.space_group_name_H-M   'P 1'
#
loop_
_entity.id
_entity.type
_entity.pdbx_description
1 polymer ?
#
loop_
_entity_poly.entity_id
_entity_poly.type
_entity_poly.pdbx_seq_one_letter_code
_entity_poly.pdbx_strand_id
1 'polypeptide(L)'
;MATRALLAEKLDSARSAGASVGFVPTMGYLHERHGSLVDASVACSDLTVVSVFVNPLQFGVGEDLDSYPTDLDADMELCGSRGASILFHPGVEEVYPEVAVQPAVPVADVAGPLDGVGRPGHFAGVAEVVARLLRAVGPCRAFFGQKDFQQLQVVRRLVADLGLPVDVVGCPTSREPDGLARSSRNVYLTEAERRAAPVLYRALQAGAAAVAVAGWDRVEVEAMMADMLTREPTASME
;
A
#
# COMPACT_ATOMS: atom_id res chain seq x y z
N MET A 1 1.92 -3.83 -21.16
CA MET A 1 2.52 -4.70 -20.13
C MET A 1 3.99 -4.90 -20.42
N ALA A 2 4.81 -5.14 -19.39
CA ALA A 2 6.24 -5.47 -19.56
C ALA A 2 6.65 -6.65 -18.69
N THR A 3 7.51 -7.53 -19.23
CA THR A 3 8.28 -8.51 -18.46
C THR A 3 9.42 -7.82 -17.72
N ARG A 4 10.08 -8.50 -16.78
CA ARG A 4 11.24 -7.91 -16.07
C ARG A 4 12.37 -7.47 -17.01
N ALA A 5 12.63 -8.21 -18.09
CA ALA A 5 13.65 -7.85 -19.08
C ALA A 5 13.26 -6.58 -19.86
N LEU A 6 12.01 -6.49 -20.32
CA LEU A 6 11.52 -5.30 -21.03
C LEU A 6 11.43 -4.08 -20.10
N LEU A 7 11.13 -4.29 -18.82
CA LEU A 7 11.16 -3.25 -17.80
C LEU A 7 12.57 -2.68 -17.67
N ALA A 8 13.59 -3.53 -17.50
CA ALA A 8 14.98 -3.11 -17.37
C ALA A 8 15.42 -2.28 -18.59
N GLU A 9 15.17 -2.77 -19.81
CA GLU A 9 15.51 -2.06 -21.05
C GLU A 9 14.90 -0.65 -21.11
N LYS A 10 13.60 -0.52 -20.79
CA LYS A 10 12.90 0.76 -20.79
C LYS A 10 13.44 1.72 -19.73
N LEU A 11 13.73 1.21 -18.54
CA LEU A 11 14.24 2.02 -17.44
C LEU A 11 15.68 2.47 -17.68
N ASP A 12 16.53 1.61 -18.24
CA ASP A 12 17.91 1.96 -18.59
C ASP A 12 17.95 3.01 -19.69
N SER A 13 17.08 2.90 -20.70
CA SER A 13 16.92 3.92 -21.75
C SER A 13 16.46 5.26 -21.16
N ALA A 14 15.44 5.27 -20.31
CA ALA A 14 14.94 6.49 -19.66
C ALA A 14 16.01 7.15 -18.79
N ARG A 15 16.72 6.37 -17.96
CA ARG A 15 17.80 6.88 -17.10
C ARG A 15 18.97 7.42 -17.91
N SER A 16 19.34 6.76 -19.02
CA SER A 16 20.39 7.24 -19.91
C SER A 16 20.04 8.57 -20.57
N ALA A 17 18.75 8.86 -20.73
CA ALA A 17 18.22 10.15 -21.17
C ALA A 17 18.05 11.18 -20.04
N GLY A 18 18.42 10.85 -18.79
CA GLY A 18 18.29 11.73 -17.62
C GLY A 18 16.89 11.80 -17.02
N ALA A 19 15.96 10.94 -17.45
CA ALA A 19 14.59 10.92 -16.96
C ALA A 19 14.51 10.37 -15.52
N SER A 20 13.65 10.99 -14.72
CA SER A 20 13.27 10.55 -13.38
C SER A 20 12.21 9.45 -13.42
N VAL A 21 12.30 8.49 -12.50
CA VAL A 21 11.39 7.34 -12.43
C VAL A 21 10.54 7.42 -11.16
N GLY A 22 9.23 7.35 -11.34
CA GLY A 22 8.25 7.15 -10.28
C GLY A 22 7.74 5.71 -10.29
N PHE A 23 7.46 5.16 -9.11
CA PHE A 23 7.02 3.77 -8.96
C PHE A 23 5.83 3.65 -7.99
N VAL A 24 4.78 2.96 -8.42
CA VAL A 24 3.57 2.68 -7.63
C VAL A 24 3.39 1.16 -7.52
N PRO A 25 3.82 0.52 -6.42
CA PRO A 25 3.59 -0.90 -6.22
C PRO A 25 2.15 -1.17 -5.78
N THR A 26 1.46 -2.09 -6.47
CA THR A 26 0.09 -2.50 -6.16
C THR A 26 -0.10 -4.01 -6.32
N MET A 27 -1.22 -4.51 -5.81
CA MET A 27 -1.68 -5.89 -6.04
C MET A 27 -2.74 -6.00 -7.16
N GLY A 28 -3.00 -4.92 -7.92
CA GLY A 28 -4.09 -4.90 -8.91
C GLY A 28 -5.48 -4.66 -8.32
N TYR A 29 -6.49 -4.82 -9.17
CA TYR A 29 -7.89 -4.44 -8.90
C TYR A 29 -7.97 -2.97 -8.45
N LEU A 30 -7.47 -2.13 -9.34
CA LEU A 30 -7.20 -0.74 -9.09
C LEU A 30 -8.50 0.07 -9.03
N HIS A 31 -8.44 1.16 -8.27
CA HIS A 31 -9.56 2.05 -8.02
C HIS A 31 -9.02 3.45 -7.79
N GLU A 32 -9.89 4.45 -7.63
CA GLU A 32 -9.53 5.87 -7.47
C GLU A 32 -8.41 6.15 -6.45
N ARG A 33 -8.34 5.40 -5.33
CA ARG A 33 -7.20 5.54 -4.38
C ARG A 33 -5.86 5.18 -5.04
N HIS A 34 -5.78 4.12 -5.84
CA HIS A 34 -4.57 3.78 -6.58
C HIS A 34 -4.30 4.82 -7.67
N GLY A 35 -5.35 5.29 -8.34
CA GLY A 35 -5.28 6.39 -9.29
C GLY A 35 -4.59 7.63 -8.70
N SER A 36 -4.92 8.02 -7.47
CA SER A 36 -4.26 9.16 -6.80
C SER A 36 -2.76 8.97 -6.55
N LEU A 37 -2.28 7.72 -6.40
CA LEU A 37 -0.85 7.42 -6.32
C LEU A 37 -0.17 7.56 -7.68
N VAL A 38 -0.85 7.14 -8.75
CA VAL A 38 -0.40 7.32 -10.13
C VAL A 38 -0.31 8.81 -10.47
N ASP A 39 -1.34 9.59 -10.15
CA ASP A 39 -1.34 11.04 -10.36
C ASP A 39 -0.16 11.71 -9.64
N ALA A 40 0.09 11.32 -8.38
CA ALA A 40 1.21 11.83 -7.60
C ALA A 40 2.56 11.47 -8.22
N SER A 41 2.71 10.24 -8.74
CA SER A 41 3.90 9.80 -9.46
C SER A 41 4.12 10.60 -10.75
N VAL A 42 3.09 10.72 -11.58
CA VAL A 42 3.14 11.43 -12.87
C VAL A 42 3.44 12.91 -12.69
N ALA A 43 2.90 13.55 -11.64
CA ALA A 43 3.21 14.95 -11.34
C ALA A 43 4.68 15.20 -10.96
N CYS A 44 5.42 14.14 -10.59
CA CYS A 44 6.75 14.23 -9.98
C CYS A 44 7.83 13.47 -10.73
N SER A 45 7.51 12.80 -11.85
CA SER A 45 8.41 11.88 -12.55
C SER A 45 8.15 11.86 -14.04
N ASP A 46 9.21 11.78 -14.83
CA ASP A 46 9.14 11.74 -16.29
C ASP A 46 8.61 10.40 -16.81
N LEU A 47 8.89 9.32 -16.07
CA LEU A 47 8.41 7.96 -16.34
C LEU A 47 7.78 7.37 -15.09
N THR A 48 6.52 6.94 -15.18
CA THR A 48 5.82 6.28 -14.08
C THR A 48 5.62 4.79 -14.36
N VAL A 49 6.11 3.94 -13.46
CA VAL A 49 5.88 2.50 -13.45
C VAL A 49 4.82 2.16 -12.40
N VAL A 50 3.83 1.36 -12.77
CA VAL A 50 2.88 0.76 -11.83
C VAL A 50 3.10 -0.75 -11.84
N SER A 51 3.32 -1.38 -10.69
CA SER A 51 3.30 -2.85 -10.64
C SER A 51 1.91 -3.36 -10.26
N VAL A 52 1.45 -4.40 -10.95
CA VAL A 52 0.29 -5.19 -10.57
C VAL A 52 0.78 -6.59 -10.27
N PHE A 53 0.88 -6.93 -8.99
CA PHE A 53 1.37 -8.24 -8.55
C PHE A 53 0.69 -8.67 -7.26
N VAL A 54 -0.17 -9.68 -7.33
CA VAL A 54 -0.76 -10.32 -6.15
C VAL A 54 0.32 -11.20 -5.53
N ASN A 55 0.91 -10.74 -4.42
CA ASN A 55 1.99 -11.44 -3.75
C ASN A 55 1.45 -12.60 -2.90
N PRO A 56 1.75 -13.88 -3.18
CA PRO A 56 1.27 -14.99 -2.36
C PRO A 56 1.81 -14.97 -0.93
N LEU A 57 3.02 -14.45 -0.71
CA LEU A 57 3.72 -14.55 0.59
C LEU A 57 3.17 -13.63 1.68
N GLN A 58 2.34 -12.65 1.31
CA GLN A 58 1.69 -11.76 2.29
C GLN A 58 0.28 -12.21 2.67
N PHE A 59 -0.17 -13.35 2.13
CA PHE A 59 -1.42 -14.00 2.50
C PHE A 59 -1.17 -15.18 3.44
N GLY A 60 -1.93 -15.24 4.53
CA GLY A 60 -1.93 -16.36 5.48
C GLY A 60 -2.71 -17.58 4.97
N VAL A 61 -2.54 -18.73 5.63
CA VAL A 61 -3.35 -19.93 5.36
C VAL A 61 -4.82 -19.64 5.63
N GLY A 62 -5.67 -19.78 4.62
CA GLY A 62 -7.11 -19.48 4.71
C GLY A 62 -7.48 -18.01 4.51
N GLU A 63 -6.51 -17.14 4.21
CA GLU A 63 -6.82 -15.81 3.66
C GLU A 63 -7.28 -15.90 2.20
N ASP A 64 -7.72 -14.76 1.66
CA ASP A 64 -8.48 -14.63 0.42
C ASP A 64 -7.63 -14.66 -0.86
N LEU A 65 -6.48 -15.34 -0.89
CA LEU A 65 -5.59 -15.37 -2.06
C LEU A 65 -6.32 -15.88 -3.32
N ASP A 66 -7.01 -17.02 -3.21
CA ASP A 66 -7.72 -17.65 -4.34
C ASP A 66 -8.94 -16.84 -4.81
N SER A 67 -9.49 -16.00 -3.93
CA SER A 67 -10.63 -15.14 -4.21
C SER A 67 -10.25 -13.66 -4.39
N TYR A 68 -8.95 -13.35 -4.44
CA TYR A 68 -8.50 -11.97 -4.55
C TYR A 68 -8.94 -11.43 -5.92
N PRO A 69 -9.65 -10.29 -5.97
CA PRO A 69 -10.21 -9.81 -7.22
C PRO A 69 -9.10 -9.41 -8.19
N THR A 70 -9.32 -9.68 -9.49
CA THR A 70 -8.40 -9.29 -10.56
C THR A 70 -9.19 -8.77 -11.75
N ASP A 71 -8.76 -7.66 -12.33
CA ASP A 71 -9.29 -7.10 -13.58
C ASP A 71 -8.18 -6.29 -14.26
N LEU A 72 -7.34 -6.99 -15.00
CA LEU A 72 -6.12 -6.42 -15.56
C LEU A 72 -6.40 -5.41 -16.68
N ASP A 73 -7.49 -5.58 -17.42
CA ASP A 73 -7.91 -4.64 -18.47
C ASP A 73 -8.36 -3.32 -17.84
N ALA A 74 -9.17 -3.36 -16.78
CA ALA A 74 -9.55 -2.18 -16.03
C ALA A 74 -8.33 -1.50 -15.36
N ASP A 75 -7.40 -2.29 -14.83
CA ASP A 75 -6.15 -1.78 -14.25
C ASP A 75 -5.32 -1.02 -15.29
N MET A 76 -5.20 -1.56 -16.50
CA MET A 76 -4.52 -0.92 -17.63
C MET A 76 -5.20 0.37 -18.07
N GLU A 77 -6.54 0.37 -18.18
CA GLU A 77 -7.31 1.56 -18.56
C GLU A 77 -7.14 2.68 -17.53
N LEU A 78 -7.25 2.36 -16.23
CA LEU A 78 -7.07 3.34 -15.15
C LEU A 78 -5.64 3.90 -15.15
N CYS A 79 -4.63 3.04 -15.27
CA CYS A 79 -3.23 3.49 -15.30
C CYS A 79 -2.94 4.36 -16.53
N GLY A 80 -3.39 3.93 -17.72
CA GLY A 80 -3.18 4.63 -18.97
C GLY A 80 -3.87 5.99 -19.01
N SER A 81 -5.12 6.07 -18.56
CA SER A 81 -5.88 7.34 -18.50
C SER A 81 -5.27 8.36 -17.54
N ARG A 82 -4.46 7.92 -16.58
CA ARG A 82 -3.74 8.77 -15.60
C ARG A 82 -2.29 9.07 -15.98
N GLY A 83 -1.82 8.58 -17.13
CA GLY A 83 -0.49 8.88 -17.64
C GLY A 83 0.62 7.96 -17.14
N ALA A 84 0.29 6.79 -16.55
CA ALA A 84 1.31 5.79 -16.26
C ALA A 84 1.99 5.33 -17.56
N SER A 85 3.32 5.26 -17.55
CA SER A 85 4.12 4.93 -18.73
C SER A 85 4.26 3.42 -18.93
N ILE A 86 4.34 2.66 -17.83
CA ILE A 86 4.56 1.22 -17.83
C ILE A 86 3.68 0.56 -16.77
N LEU A 87 2.91 -0.45 -17.18
CA LEU A 87 2.31 -1.41 -16.27
C LEU A 87 3.19 -2.68 -16.24
N PHE A 88 3.84 -2.91 -15.10
CA PHE A 88 4.70 -4.06 -14.82
C PHE A 88 3.86 -5.15 -14.14
N HIS A 89 3.57 -6.22 -14.87
CA HIS A 89 2.75 -7.33 -14.39
C HIS A 89 3.55 -8.63 -14.49
N PRO A 90 4.51 -8.86 -13.57
CA PRO A 90 5.33 -10.06 -13.60
C PRO A 90 4.53 -11.30 -13.17
N GLY A 91 4.86 -12.44 -13.73
CA GLY A 91 4.43 -13.73 -13.17
C GLY A 91 5.11 -14.02 -11.82
N VAL A 92 4.52 -14.93 -11.04
CA VAL A 92 5.08 -15.37 -9.74
C VAL A 92 6.53 -15.83 -9.88
N GLU A 93 6.84 -16.62 -10.92
CA GLU A 93 8.19 -17.14 -11.17
C GLU A 93 9.22 -16.04 -11.52
N GLU A 94 8.78 -14.89 -12.06
CA GLU A 94 9.69 -13.76 -12.34
C GLU A 94 10.09 -13.00 -11.06
N VAL A 95 9.19 -12.97 -10.07
CA VAL A 95 9.44 -12.35 -8.76
C VAL A 95 10.13 -13.35 -7.82
N TYR A 96 9.71 -14.61 -7.86
CA TYR A 96 10.13 -15.73 -7.00
C TYR A 96 10.65 -16.89 -7.86
N PRO A 97 11.87 -16.79 -8.41
CA PRO A 97 12.47 -17.88 -9.19
C PRO A 97 12.83 -19.11 -8.34
N GLU A 98 12.83 -18.99 -7.01
CA GLU A 98 13.16 -20.08 -6.10
C GLU A 98 11.95 -21.01 -5.82
N VAL A 99 12.19 -22.32 -5.73
CA VAL A 99 11.15 -23.36 -5.52
C VAL A 99 10.38 -23.18 -4.21
N ALA A 100 11.00 -22.58 -3.20
CA ALA A 100 10.36 -22.19 -1.94
C ALA A 100 10.98 -20.88 -1.45
N VAL A 101 10.17 -19.82 -1.41
CA VAL A 101 10.60 -18.53 -0.87
C VAL A 101 10.11 -18.40 0.55
N GLN A 102 11.05 -18.35 1.48
CA GLN A 102 10.81 -17.84 2.82
C GLN A 102 11.20 -16.35 2.82
N PRO A 103 10.37 -15.44 3.36
CA PRO A 103 10.77 -14.07 3.57
C PRO A 103 12.11 -14.01 4.32
N ALA A 104 13.15 -13.53 3.65
CA ALA A 104 14.51 -13.51 4.17
C ALA A 104 14.98 -12.07 4.43
N VAL A 105 14.26 -11.10 3.88
CA VAL A 105 14.46 -9.68 4.17
C VAL A 105 14.12 -9.43 5.64
N PRO A 106 15.07 -8.94 6.46
CA PRO A 106 14.81 -8.61 7.84
C PRO A 106 13.71 -7.55 7.93
N VAL A 107 12.67 -7.86 8.69
CA VAL A 107 11.69 -6.87 9.11
C VAL A 107 12.17 -6.25 10.40
N ALA A 108 12.47 -4.95 10.36
CA ALA A 108 12.87 -4.21 11.55
C ALA A 108 11.75 -4.21 12.61
N ASP A 109 12.08 -3.82 13.84
CA ASP A 109 11.18 -3.81 15.00
C ASP A 109 9.84 -3.07 14.75
N VAL A 110 9.80 -2.16 13.78
CA VAL A 110 8.59 -1.44 13.33
C VAL A 110 7.47 -2.38 12.82
N ALA A 111 7.81 -3.61 12.43
CA ALA A 111 6.85 -4.61 11.96
C ALA A 111 6.19 -5.41 13.09
N GLY A 112 6.73 -5.39 14.31
CA GLY A 112 6.24 -6.17 15.44
C GLY A 112 4.93 -5.69 16.08
N PRO A 113 4.77 -4.39 16.43
CA PRO A 113 3.58 -3.88 17.14
C PRO A 113 2.38 -3.69 16.20
N LEU A 114 1.25 -3.22 16.75
CA LEU A 114 0.04 -2.83 15.99
C LEU A 114 -0.46 -3.99 15.10
N ASP A 115 -0.62 -3.75 13.78
CA ASP A 115 -1.11 -4.76 12.83
C ASP A 115 -0.19 -5.99 12.77
N GLY A 116 1.08 -5.85 13.17
CA GLY A 116 2.04 -6.94 13.25
C GLY A 116 1.67 -8.01 14.28
N VAL A 117 0.96 -7.60 15.34
CA VAL A 117 0.44 -8.53 16.37
C VAL A 117 -0.73 -9.33 15.82
N GLY A 118 -1.66 -8.66 15.12
CA GLY A 118 -2.86 -9.29 14.57
C GLY A 118 -2.57 -10.15 13.33
N ARG A 119 -1.46 -9.88 12.62
CA ARG A 119 -1.13 -10.56 11.35
C ARG A 119 0.32 -11.07 11.33
N PRO A 120 0.65 -12.12 12.10
CA PRO A 120 2.00 -12.67 12.16
C PRO A 120 2.55 -13.03 10.77
N GLY A 121 3.75 -12.55 10.44
CA GLY A 121 4.41 -12.81 9.16
C GLY A 121 3.99 -11.90 8.00
N HIS A 122 2.89 -11.14 8.11
CA HIS A 122 2.39 -10.28 7.03
C HIS A 122 3.44 -9.30 6.52
N PHE A 123 4.06 -8.52 7.43
CA PHE A 123 5.06 -7.53 7.04
C PHE A 123 6.35 -8.15 6.52
N ALA A 124 6.66 -9.41 6.85
CA ALA A 124 7.79 -10.12 6.26
C ALA A 124 7.51 -10.41 4.77
N GLY A 125 6.31 -10.88 4.45
CA GLY A 125 5.86 -11.04 3.06
C GLY A 125 5.85 -9.73 2.29
N VAL A 126 5.38 -8.63 2.91
CA VAL A 126 5.41 -7.28 2.31
C VAL A 126 6.84 -6.80 2.07
N ALA A 127 7.73 -6.92 3.05
CA ALA A 127 9.11 -6.48 2.92
C ALA A 127 9.85 -7.26 1.82
N GLU A 128 9.63 -8.57 1.74
CA GLU A 128 10.22 -9.43 0.71
C GLU A 128 9.79 -9.01 -0.70
N VAL A 129 8.49 -8.85 -0.95
CA VAL A 129 8.00 -8.47 -2.29
C VAL A 129 8.43 -7.05 -2.66
N VAL A 130 8.33 -6.10 -1.73
CA VAL A 130 8.69 -4.71 -1.99
C VAL A 130 10.19 -4.60 -2.29
N ALA A 131 11.06 -5.32 -1.56
CA ALA A 131 12.49 -5.34 -1.85
C ALA A 131 12.78 -5.86 -3.26
N ARG A 132 12.11 -6.93 -3.70
CA ARG A 132 12.29 -7.51 -5.04
C ARG A 132 11.80 -6.57 -6.13
N LEU A 133 10.63 -5.97 -5.96
CA LEU A 133 10.08 -4.99 -6.92
C LEU A 133 10.96 -3.73 -7.01
N LEU A 134 11.40 -3.19 -5.87
CA LEU A 134 12.31 -2.03 -5.85
C LEU A 134 13.67 -2.34 -6.49
N ARG A 135 14.19 -3.56 -6.33
CA ARG A 135 15.41 -4.00 -7.04
C ARG A 135 15.19 -4.13 -8.54
N ALA A 136 14.01 -4.61 -8.97
CA ALA A 136 13.68 -4.71 -10.38
C ALA A 136 13.51 -3.32 -11.04
N VAL A 137 12.94 -2.37 -10.30
CA VAL A 137 12.78 -0.99 -10.77
C VAL A 137 14.11 -0.23 -10.68
N GLY A 138 14.86 -0.32 -9.58
CA GLY A 138 16.09 0.45 -9.36
C GLY A 138 15.83 1.87 -8.82
N PRO A 139 16.73 2.85 -9.07
CA PRO A 139 16.58 4.21 -8.54
C PRO A 139 15.26 4.87 -8.95
N CYS A 140 14.45 5.28 -7.97
CA CYS A 140 13.12 5.85 -8.21
C CYS A 140 12.57 6.62 -6.99
N ARG A 141 11.45 7.32 -7.18
CA ARG A 141 10.54 7.70 -6.10
C ARG A 141 9.42 6.68 -6.02
N ALA A 142 9.23 6.02 -4.89
CA ALA A 142 8.21 4.99 -4.70
C ALA A 142 7.04 5.55 -3.86
N PHE A 143 5.82 5.46 -4.38
CA PHE A 143 4.63 6.09 -3.83
C PHE A 143 3.74 5.07 -3.11
N PHE A 144 3.47 5.32 -1.83
CA PHE A 144 2.64 4.46 -0.98
C PHE A 144 1.58 5.29 -0.27
N GLY A 145 0.37 4.75 -0.11
CA GLY A 145 -0.71 5.45 0.58
C GLY A 145 -0.54 5.43 2.10
N GLN A 146 -0.74 6.57 2.76
CA GLN A 146 -0.70 6.73 4.22
C GLN A 146 -1.80 5.96 4.97
N LYS A 147 -2.81 5.46 4.25
CA LYS A 147 -3.86 4.59 4.83
C LYS A 147 -3.23 3.39 5.55
N ASP A 148 -2.23 2.76 4.92
CA ASP A 148 -1.54 1.61 5.50
C ASP A 148 -0.23 2.12 6.15
N PHE A 149 -0.39 2.91 7.22
CA PHE A 149 0.69 3.71 7.80
C PHE A 149 1.87 2.85 8.28
N GLN A 150 1.59 1.73 8.95
CA GLN A 150 2.65 0.82 9.41
C GLN A 150 3.42 0.22 8.24
N GLN A 151 2.74 -0.19 7.16
CA GLN A 151 3.40 -0.63 5.92
C GLN A 151 4.34 0.44 5.37
N LEU A 152 3.89 1.71 5.30
CA LEU A 152 4.75 2.81 4.85
C LEU A 152 6.02 2.94 5.72
N GLN A 153 5.91 2.78 7.05
CA GLN A 153 7.08 2.82 7.93
C GLN A 153 7.99 1.61 7.76
N VAL A 154 7.43 0.41 7.58
CA VAL A 154 8.19 -0.81 7.26
C VAL A 154 8.98 -0.61 5.97
N VAL A 155 8.37 -0.07 4.91
CA VAL A 155 9.05 0.17 3.63
C VAL A 155 10.14 1.23 3.73
N ARG A 156 9.89 2.34 4.45
CA ARG A 156 10.93 3.36 4.70
C ARG A 156 12.13 2.77 5.40
N ARG A 157 11.88 1.95 6.42
CA ARG A 157 12.95 1.29 7.17
C ARG A 157 13.70 0.28 6.32
N LEU A 158 12.99 -0.53 5.55
CA LEU A 158 13.54 -1.46 4.58
C LEU A 158 14.50 -0.78 3.59
N VAL A 159 14.07 0.33 2.99
CA VAL A 159 14.89 1.10 2.03
C VAL A 159 16.17 1.63 2.69
N ALA A 160 16.06 2.15 3.91
CA ALA A 160 17.21 2.64 4.68
C ALA A 160 18.19 1.52 5.05
N ASP A 161 17.69 0.40 5.57
CA ASP A 161 18.52 -0.72 6.03
C ASP A 161 19.25 -1.42 4.87
N LEU A 162 18.60 -1.51 3.70
CA LEU A 162 19.20 -2.11 2.51
C LEU A 162 20.00 -1.13 1.64
N GLY A 163 20.01 0.16 2.00
CA GLY A 163 20.69 1.21 1.21
C GLY A 163 20.14 1.33 -0.21
N LEU A 164 18.84 1.09 -0.42
CA LEU A 164 18.24 1.18 -1.75
C LEU A 164 18.18 2.65 -2.20
N PRO A 165 18.50 2.97 -3.47
CA PRO A 165 18.48 4.33 -3.99
C PRO A 165 17.05 4.80 -4.30
N VAL A 166 16.15 4.72 -3.32
CA VAL A 166 14.71 4.95 -3.46
C VAL A 166 14.25 6.02 -2.49
N ASP A 167 13.51 7.01 -2.98
CA ASP A 167 12.80 7.97 -2.14
C ASP A 167 11.36 7.47 -1.88
N VAL A 168 10.99 7.24 -0.62
CA VAL A 168 9.68 6.67 -0.25
C VAL A 168 8.68 7.77 0.09
N VAL A 169 7.78 8.05 -0.85
CA VAL A 169 6.78 9.12 -0.78
C VAL A 169 5.47 8.58 -0.20
N GLY A 170 5.05 9.16 0.93
CA GLY A 170 3.75 8.87 1.55
C GLY A 170 2.66 9.79 0.99
N CYS A 171 1.64 9.22 0.37
CA CYS A 171 0.52 9.96 -0.21
C CYS A 171 -0.67 10.01 0.76
N PRO A 172 -1.37 11.15 0.90
CA PRO A 172 -2.54 11.27 1.77
C PRO A 172 -3.59 10.19 1.52
N THR A 173 -4.25 9.75 2.60
CA THR A 173 -5.36 8.80 2.49
C THR A 173 -6.51 9.41 1.68
N SER A 174 -6.79 8.84 0.52
CA SER A 174 -7.99 9.18 -0.26
C SER A 174 -9.25 8.71 0.46
N ARG A 175 -10.25 9.58 0.51
CA ARG A 175 -11.50 9.38 1.26
C ARG A 175 -12.72 9.55 0.35
N GLU A 176 -13.82 8.92 0.76
CA GLU A 176 -15.15 9.20 0.24
C GLU A 176 -15.69 10.52 0.81
N PRO A 177 -16.76 11.11 0.25
CA PRO A 177 -17.28 12.41 0.71
C PRO A 177 -17.67 12.45 2.19
N ASP A 178 -18.04 11.30 2.77
CA ASP A 178 -18.37 11.15 4.20
C ASP A 178 -17.14 10.89 5.09
N GLY A 179 -15.94 10.85 4.50
CA GLY A 179 -14.68 10.68 5.19
C GLY A 179 -14.20 9.23 5.34
N LEU A 180 -14.99 8.24 4.93
CA LEU A 180 -14.54 6.84 4.91
C LEU A 180 -13.29 6.70 4.03
N ALA A 181 -12.26 6.04 4.54
CA ALA A 181 -11.06 5.77 3.74
C ALA A 181 -11.44 4.83 2.59
N ARG A 182 -11.05 5.18 1.36
CA ARG A 182 -11.30 4.32 0.20
C ARG A 182 -10.48 3.04 0.32
N SER A 183 -11.14 1.90 0.17
CA SER A 183 -10.54 0.57 0.26
C SER A 183 -11.30 -0.38 -0.65
N SER A 184 -10.61 -1.28 -1.35
CA SER A 184 -11.24 -2.39 -2.07
C SER A 184 -12.15 -3.22 -1.16
N ARG A 185 -11.76 -3.37 0.12
CA ARG A 185 -12.53 -4.09 1.14
C ARG A 185 -13.84 -3.41 1.56
N ASN A 186 -14.10 -2.17 1.15
CA ASN A 186 -15.40 -1.53 1.42
C ASN A 186 -16.56 -2.27 0.71
N VAL A 187 -16.28 -3.08 -0.32
CA VAL A 187 -17.27 -3.92 -1.01
C VAL A 187 -17.90 -4.99 -0.12
N TYR A 188 -17.23 -5.38 0.96
CA TYR A 188 -17.75 -6.38 1.91
C TYR A 188 -18.77 -5.80 2.89
N LEU A 189 -18.87 -4.47 2.99
CA LEU A 189 -19.82 -3.83 3.88
C LEU A 189 -21.24 -3.97 3.31
N THR A 190 -22.15 -4.45 4.14
CA THR A 190 -23.59 -4.29 3.89
C THR A 190 -23.96 -2.81 3.85
N GLU A 191 -25.14 -2.49 3.33
CA GLU A 191 -25.63 -1.10 3.28
C GLU A 191 -25.69 -0.45 4.68
N ALA A 192 -26.03 -1.24 5.71
CA ALA A 192 -26.05 -0.79 7.10
C ALA A 192 -24.64 -0.50 7.62
N GLU A 193 -23.71 -1.44 7.45
CA GLU A 193 -22.31 -1.27 7.87
C GLU A 193 -21.63 -0.14 7.11
N ARG A 194 -21.92 0.04 5.82
CA ARG A 194 -21.39 1.15 5.02
C ARG A 194 -21.83 2.50 5.56
N ARG A 195 -23.10 2.66 5.96
CA ARG A 195 -23.58 3.90 6.60
C ARG A 195 -22.88 4.18 7.94
N ALA A 196 -22.56 3.13 8.68
CA ALA A 196 -21.91 3.20 9.98
C ALA A 196 -20.39 3.49 9.88
N ALA A 197 -19.71 2.93 8.87
CA ALA A 197 -18.24 2.93 8.72
C ALA A 197 -17.52 4.29 8.90
N PRO A 198 -18.09 5.46 8.51
CA PRO A 198 -17.49 6.76 8.79
C PRO A 198 -17.26 7.06 10.28
N VAL A 199 -17.86 6.31 11.21
CA VAL A 199 -17.63 6.43 12.66
C VAL A 199 -16.14 6.31 13.02
N LEU A 200 -15.39 5.44 12.32
CA LEU A 200 -13.95 5.31 12.52
C LEU A 200 -13.20 6.59 12.20
N TYR A 201 -13.56 7.25 11.10
CA TYR A 201 -12.94 8.51 10.74
C TYR A 201 -13.28 9.62 11.74
N ARG A 202 -14.54 9.70 12.19
CA ARG A 202 -14.95 10.65 13.23
C ARG A 202 -14.18 10.43 14.54
N ALA A 203 -14.00 9.18 14.97
CA ALA A 203 -13.21 8.84 16.15
C ALA A 203 -11.74 9.26 15.99
N LEU A 204 -11.12 8.97 14.83
CA LEU A 204 -9.76 9.39 14.52
C LEU A 204 -9.60 10.92 14.51
N GLN A 205 -10.59 11.67 13.99
CA GLN A 205 -10.58 13.13 14.02
C GLN A 205 -10.69 13.67 15.45
N ALA A 206 -11.55 13.07 16.28
CA ALA A 206 -11.66 13.43 17.69
C ALA A 206 -10.34 13.17 18.43
N GLY A 207 -9.71 12.01 18.20
CA GLY A 207 -8.39 11.69 18.74
C GLY A 207 -7.31 12.67 18.29
N ALA A 208 -7.28 13.00 16.98
CA ALA A 208 -6.35 13.98 16.43
C ALA A 208 -6.52 15.38 17.06
N ALA A 209 -7.76 15.80 17.31
CA ALA A 209 -8.05 17.06 17.99
C ALA A 209 -7.60 17.03 19.45
N ALA A 210 -7.78 15.91 20.15
CA ALA A 210 -7.39 15.76 21.55
C ALA A 210 -5.86 15.80 21.73
N VAL A 211 -5.10 15.11 20.87
CA VAL A 211 -3.62 15.13 20.95
C VAL A 211 -2.99 16.45 20.52
N ALA A 212 -3.76 17.33 19.84
CA ALA A 212 -3.29 18.65 19.45
C ALA A 212 -3.27 19.66 20.63
N VAL A 213 -3.88 19.31 21.76
CA VAL A 213 -3.91 20.12 22.99
C VAL A 213 -2.80 19.68 23.94
N ALA A 214 -2.18 20.64 24.65
CA ALA A 214 -1.16 20.33 25.64
C ALA A 214 -1.74 19.54 26.83
N GLY A 215 -0.96 18.59 27.36
CA GLY A 215 -1.37 17.77 28.51
C GLY A 215 -2.32 16.62 28.18
N TRP A 216 -2.42 16.21 26.92
CA TRP A 216 -3.17 15.02 26.53
C TRP A 216 -2.63 13.77 27.21
N ASP A 217 -3.54 12.87 27.58
CA ASP A 217 -3.22 11.54 28.07
C ASP A 217 -3.61 10.47 27.05
N ARG A 218 -2.73 9.49 26.84
CA ARG A 218 -2.94 8.44 25.86
C ARG A 218 -4.18 7.59 26.17
N VAL A 219 -4.36 7.20 27.43
CA VAL A 219 -5.44 6.31 27.86
C VAL A 219 -6.78 7.01 27.71
N GLU A 220 -6.85 8.30 28.05
CA GLU A 220 -8.06 9.11 27.86
C GLU A 220 -8.44 9.25 26.39
N VAL A 221 -7.47 9.51 25.50
CA VAL A 221 -7.71 9.62 24.05
C VAL A 221 -8.16 8.29 23.46
N GLU A 222 -7.48 7.19 23.79
CA GLU A 222 -7.85 5.85 23.34
C GLU A 222 -9.26 5.47 23.83
N ALA A 223 -9.58 5.73 25.11
CA ALA A 223 -10.90 5.43 25.69
C ALA A 223 -12.02 6.25 25.03
N MET A 224 -11.79 7.54 24.75
CA MET A 224 -12.75 8.39 24.05
C MET A 224 -13.02 7.87 22.64
N MET A 225 -11.95 7.52 21.89
CA MET A 225 -12.10 6.98 20.54
C MET A 225 -12.84 5.63 20.56
N ALA A 226 -12.53 4.77 21.53
CA ALA A 226 -13.20 3.48 21.70
C ALA A 226 -14.69 3.61 22.06
N ASP A 227 -15.06 4.56 22.94
CA ASP A 227 -16.46 4.84 23.26
C ASP A 227 -17.26 5.29 22.03
N MET A 228 -16.67 6.12 21.16
CA MET A 228 -17.31 6.52 19.90
C MET A 228 -17.58 5.32 18.97
N LEU A 229 -16.63 4.37 18.91
CA LEU A 229 -16.75 3.18 18.07
C LEU A 229 -17.79 2.20 18.63
N THR A 230 -17.72 1.90 19.93
CA THR A 230 -18.59 0.92 20.60
C THR A 230 -20.06 1.32 20.67
N ARG A 231 -20.37 2.61 20.51
CA ARG A 231 -21.75 3.11 20.38
C ARG A 231 -22.38 2.80 19.02
N GLU A 232 -21.59 2.44 18.02
CA GLU A 232 -22.08 2.01 16.71
C GLU A 232 -22.30 0.48 16.73
N PRO A 233 -23.56 -0.02 16.71
CA PRO A 233 -23.83 -1.45 16.96
C PRO A 233 -23.20 -2.41 15.96
N THR A 234 -22.90 -1.95 14.74
CA THR A 234 -22.27 -2.78 13.70
C THR A 234 -20.74 -2.66 13.67
N ALA A 235 -20.14 -1.90 14.61
CA ALA A 235 -18.70 -1.77 14.71
C ALA A 235 -18.14 -2.62 15.85
N SER A 236 -17.08 -3.38 15.57
CA SER A 236 -16.29 -4.09 16.57
C SER A 236 -14.84 -3.65 16.48
N MET A 237 -14.20 -3.50 17.64
CA MET A 237 -12.76 -3.28 17.73
C MET A 237 -12.06 -4.61 17.92
N GLU A 238 -10.93 -4.80 17.23
CA GLU A 238 -10.02 -5.94 17.37
C GLU A 238 -8.84 -5.60 18.30
#